data_AF-A0A9P1DXS7-F1
#
_entry.id   AF-A0A9P1DXS7-F1
#
_cell.length_a   1.000
_cell.length_b   1.000
_cell.length_c   1.000
_cell.angle_alpha   90.00
_cell.angle_beta   90.00
_cell.angle_gamma   90.00
#
_symmetry.space_group_name_H-M   'P 1'
#
loop_
_entity.id
_entity.type
_entity.pdbx_description
1 polymer ?
#
loop_
_entity_poly.entity_id
_entity_poly.type
_entity_poly.pdbx_seq_one_letter_code
_entity_poly.pdbx_strand_id
1 'polypeptide(L)'
;MSFWHPLLTGLSGLTSDPRSAIRKSALEVLFNILKDHGHLFSHSFWVKVFNSVIFPIFSSARDNTEADLKDHQFSPRFRSSQLDGQLWDSDTSAVAARCLADLFISFFDLSRSQMPGIVSILVGFIRSPGQGPASTGVSSLMHLAGELRDRLSEEEWQEIFLALQDDAASSVPNFLKLLQTMDSFDMPDGSVSNNYVETSYEVGSMNDAEGDSLQMVGYVVSRIKGHIGTQLLIVQVATDLCKLHRQSLSAKSVTVLLGIYSSITSHAHQLNSDGVLKVKLKRACSILEITEPPLLHFENESYQNYINFLHDLLVSDPTLGKEKDLEPELVSICEKVLHVYLGCAGVHQQQPVVNKQQQLKLHWILPLGSARKEELAARTPLVLSVLHILSAFEGESLKKYAS
;
A
#
# COMPACT_ATOMS: atom_id res chain seq x y z
N MET A 1 34.41 -19.11 -20.74
CA MET A 1 33.30 -18.14 -20.63
C MET A 1 32.07 -18.55 -21.46
N SER A 2 32.21 -19.22 -22.60
CA SER A 2 31.12 -19.46 -23.58
C SER A 2 30.00 -20.43 -23.15
N PHE A 3 30.23 -21.29 -22.15
CA PHE A 3 29.26 -22.31 -21.74
C PHE A 3 28.35 -21.90 -20.58
N TRP A 4 28.73 -20.86 -19.81
CA TRP A 4 27.94 -20.41 -18.66
C TRP A 4 26.61 -19.81 -19.07
N HIS A 5 26.61 -18.94 -20.09
CA HIS A 5 25.39 -18.25 -20.47
C HIS A 5 24.29 -19.21 -20.99
N PRO A 6 24.55 -20.16 -21.92
CA PRO A 6 23.55 -21.15 -22.31
C PRO A 6 23.02 -21.99 -21.14
N LEU A 7 23.88 -22.39 -20.20
CA LEU A 7 23.48 -23.16 -19.01
C LEU A 7 22.53 -22.35 -18.12
N LEU A 8 22.92 -21.12 -17.78
CA LEU A 8 22.13 -20.24 -16.92
C LEU A 8 20.80 -19.87 -17.56
N THR A 9 20.78 -19.59 -18.87
CA THR A 9 19.54 -19.33 -19.62
C THR A 9 18.63 -20.57 -19.66
N GLY A 10 19.21 -21.77 -19.82
CA GLY A 10 18.43 -23.02 -19.77
C GLY A 10 17.75 -23.23 -18.41
N LEU A 11 18.48 -23.00 -17.31
CA LEU A 11 17.92 -23.08 -15.96
C LEU A 11 16.87 -22.00 -15.68
N SER A 12 17.11 -20.77 -16.14
CA SER A 12 16.14 -19.67 -16.06
C SER A 12 14.82 -20.04 -16.75
N GLY A 13 14.88 -20.65 -17.94
CA GLY A 13 13.69 -21.14 -18.64
C GLY A 13 12.88 -22.17 -17.83
N LEU A 14 13.53 -23.01 -17.02
CA LEU A 14 12.86 -23.99 -16.17
C LEU A 14 12.16 -23.37 -14.94
N THR A 15 12.46 -22.12 -14.59
CA THR A 15 11.76 -21.42 -13.49
C THR A 15 10.30 -21.06 -13.81
N SER A 16 9.91 -21.19 -15.07
CA SER A 16 8.52 -21.02 -15.55
C SER A 16 7.82 -22.36 -15.83
N ASP A 17 8.42 -23.49 -15.46
CA ASP A 17 7.79 -24.82 -15.63
C ASP A 17 6.46 -24.90 -14.85
N PRO A 18 5.40 -25.56 -15.35
CA PRO A 18 4.12 -25.65 -14.64
C PRO A 18 4.22 -26.40 -13.29
N ARG A 19 5.24 -27.23 -13.09
CA ARG A 19 5.40 -28.04 -11.87
C ARG A 19 6.21 -27.26 -10.83
N SER A 20 5.60 -26.96 -9.67
CA SER A 20 6.24 -26.19 -8.57
C SER A 20 7.59 -26.77 -8.13
N ALA A 21 7.72 -28.10 -8.04
CA ALA A 21 8.97 -28.76 -7.68
C ALA A 21 10.12 -28.47 -8.66
N ILE A 22 9.84 -28.43 -9.97
CA ILE A 22 10.84 -28.12 -10.99
C ILE A 22 11.21 -26.65 -10.93
N ARG A 23 10.24 -25.74 -10.80
CA ARG A 23 10.51 -24.30 -10.65
C ARG A 23 11.41 -24.01 -9.45
N LYS A 24 11.06 -24.53 -8.28
CA LYS A 24 11.82 -24.34 -7.03
C LYS A 24 13.24 -24.90 -7.17
N SER A 25 13.37 -26.13 -7.66
CA SER A 25 14.69 -26.74 -7.87
C SER A 25 15.53 -25.98 -8.89
N ALA A 26 14.94 -25.52 -10.00
CA ALA A 26 15.64 -24.73 -11.00
C ALA A 26 16.11 -23.38 -10.46
N LEU A 27 15.28 -22.68 -9.67
CA LEU A 27 15.65 -21.44 -8.97
C LEU A 27 16.84 -21.69 -8.04
N GLU A 28 16.74 -22.65 -7.13
CA GLU A 28 17.80 -22.95 -6.16
C GLU A 28 19.11 -23.34 -6.87
N VAL A 29 19.05 -24.24 -7.86
CA VAL A 29 20.24 -24.66 -8.61
C VAL A 29 20.86 -23.50 -9.37
N LEU A 30 20.06 -22.66 -10.03
CA LEU A 30 20.55 -21.47 -10.73
C LEU A 30 21.28 -20.52 -9.78
N PHE A 31 20.66 -20.16 -8.67
CA PHE A 31 21.23 -19.22 -7.72
C PHE A 31 22.44 -19.80 -6.97
N ASN A 32 22.44 -21.11 -6.67
CA ASN A 32 23.61 -21.79 -6.08
C ASN A 32 24.80 -21.80 -7.06
N ILE A 33 24.59 -22.10 -8.34
CA ILE A 33 25.65 -22.01 -9.36
C ILE A 33 26.24 -20.60 -9.42
N LEU A 34 25.38 -19.57 -9.40
CA LEU A 34 25.82 -18.17 -9.40
C LEU A 34 26.58 -17.82 -8.13
N LYS A 35 26.17 -18.32 -6.97
CA LYS A 35 26.85 -18.10 -5.69
C LYS A 35 28.23 -18.77 -5.65
N ASP A 36 28.30 -20.03 -6.09
CA ASP A 36 29.51 -20.85 -6.00
C ASP A 36 30.56 -20.44 -7.05
N HIS A 37 30.13 -20.10 -8.27
CA HIS A 37 31.03 -19.83 -9.39
C HIS A 37 31.08 -18.36 -9.82
N GLY A 38 30.27 -17.50 -9.21
CA GLY A 38 30.15 -16.09 -9.59
C GLY A 38 31.43 -15.27 -9.42
N HIS A 39 32.35 -15.71 -8.57
CA HIS A 39 33.68 -15.10 -8.41
C HIS A 39 34.56 -15.22 -9.67
N LEU A 40 34.22 -16.13 -10.60
CA LEU A 40 34.90 -16.28 -11.88
C LEU A 40 34.39 -15.32 -12.96
N PHE A 41 33.30 -14.59 -12.69
CA PHE A 41 32.63 -13.75 -13.67
C PHE A 41 33.16 -12.32 -13.64
N SER A 42 33.37 -11.75 -14.83
CA SER A 42 33.69 -10.32 -14.96
C SER A 42 32.47 -9.46 -14.65
N HIS A 43 32.71 -8.19 -14.30
CA HIS A 43 31.64 -7.19 -14.14
C HIS A 43 30.68 -7.15 -15.35
N SER A 44 31.24 -7.12 -16.58
CA SER A 44 30.42 -7.13 -17.81
C SER A 44 29.58 -8.40 -17.97
N PHE A 45 30.07 -9.54 -17.49
CA PHE A 45 29.31 -10.79 -17.50
C PHE A 45 28.20 -10.77 -16.45
N TRP A 46 28.44 -10.22 -15.25
CA TRP A 46 27.40 -10.03 -14.24
C TRP A 46 26.25 -9.17 -14.75
N VAL A 47 26.55 -8.02 -15.39
CA VAL A 47 25.52 -7.19 -16.03
C VAL A 47 24.71 -8.00 -17.04
N LYS A 48 25.37 -8.85 -17.86
CA LYS A 48 24.67 -9.73 -18.79
C LYS A 48 23.79 -10.76 -18.06
N VAL A 49 24.30 -11.40 -17.01
CA VAL A 49 23.57 -12.40 -16.21
C VAL A 49 22.32 -11.78 -15.59
N PHE A 50 22.43 -10.61 -14.94
CA PHE A 50 21.28 -9.95 -14.35
C PHE A 50 20.21 -9.61 -15.40
N ASN A 51 20.60 -8.98 -16.51
CA ASN A 51 19.64 -8.52 -17.52
C ASN A 51 19.02 -9.63 -18.37
N SER A 52 19.77 -10.68 -18.68
CA SER A 52 19.31 -11.74 -19.61
C SER A 52 18.90 -13.05 -18.95
N VAL A 53 19.22 -13.24 -17.67
CA VAL A 53 18.91 -14.47 -16.94
C VAL A 53 18.09 -14.15 -15.69
N ILE A 54 18.54 -13.25 -14.82
CA ILE A 54 17.91 -13.06 -13.50
C ILE A 54 16.62 -12.24 -13.59
N PHE A 55 16.66 -11.02 -14.13
CA PHE A 55 15.48 -10.16 -14.19
C PHE A 55 14.30 -10.77 -14.96
N PRO A 56 14.51 -11.47 -16.10
CA PRO A 56 13.42 -12.14 -16.82
C PRO A 56 12.67 -13.21 -16.01
N ILE A 57 13.31 -13.82 -15.00
CA ILE A 57 12.64 -14.78 -14.10
C ILE A 57 11.49 -14.10 -13.37
N PHE A 58 11.68 -12.84 -12.94
CA PHE A 58 10.72 -12.08 -12.17
C PHE A 58 9.71 -11.30 -13.02
N SER A 59 9.97 -11.04 -14.31
CA SER A 59 9.00 -10.37 -15.19
C SER A 59 7.75 -11.23 -15.45
N SER A 60 7.94 -12.54 -15.61
CA SER A 60 6.83 -13.50 -15.82
C SER A 60 5.85 -13.56 -14.64
N ALA A 61 6.31 -13.27 -13.42
CA ALA A 61 5.45 -13.20 -12.23
C ALA A 61 4.69 -11.86 -12.13
N ARG A 62 5.26 -10.79 -12.69
CA ARG A 62 4.69 -9.42 -12.65
C ARG A 62 3.58 -9.22 -13.68
N ASP A 63 3.76 -9.73 -14.90
CA ASP A 63 2.81 -9.53 -16.00
C ASP A 63 1.41 -10.08 -15.68
N ASN A 64 1.31 -11.12 -14.85
CA ASN A 64 0.02 -11.67 -14.41
C ASN A 64 -0.75 -10.73 -13.48
N THR A 65 -0.06 -9.90 -12.69
CA THR A 65 -0.71 -8.92 -11.81
C THR A 65 -1.33 -7.77 -12.61
N GLU A 66 -0.76 -7.43 -13.77
CA GLU A 66 -1.29 -6.40 -14.68
C GLU A 66 -2.33 -6.97 -15.67
N ALA A 67 -2.19 -8.23 -16.09
CA ALA A 67 -3.16 -8.89 -16.96
C ALA A 67 -4.53 -9.03 -16.28
N ASP A 68 -4.56 -9.25 -14.96
CA ASP A 68 -5.77 -9.30 -14.13
C ASP A 68 -6.54 -7.95 -14.10
N LEU A 69 -5.93 -6.86 -14.59
CA LEU A 69 -6.54 -5.54 -14.75
C LEU A 69 -7.04 -5.26 -16.18
N LYS A 70 -6.46 -5.92 -17.20
CA LYS A 70 -6.76 -5.71 -18.62
C LYS A 70 -7.84 -6.65 -19.15
N ASP A 71 -7.92 -7.88 -18.62
CA ASP A 71 -8.80 -8.92 -19.15
C ASP A 71 -10.28 -8.82 -18.68
N HIS A 72 -10.65 -7.72 -18.02
CA HIS A 72 -12.02 -7.49 -17.52
C HIS A 72 -12.79 -6.41 -18.29
N GLN A 73 -12.23 -5.84 -19.36
CA GLN A 73 -12.95 -4.83 -20.12
C GLN A 73 -14.03 -5.37 -21.05
N PHE A 74 -14.06 -6.66 -21.42
CA PHE A 74 -15.10 -7.16 -22.32
C PHE A 74 -15.43 -8.64 -22.08
N SER A 75 -16.66 -8.90 -21.60
CA SER A 75 -17.43 -10.16 -21.65
C SER A 75 -17.39 -11.07 -20.40
N PRO A 76 -18.51 -11.19 -19.64
CA PRO A 76 -18.66 -12.10 -18.50
C PRO A 76 -19.15 -13.48 -18.99
N ARG A 77 -18.39 -14.14 -19.86
CA ARG A 77 -18.68 -15.52 -20.26
C ARG A 77 -17.43 -16.37 -20.19
N PHE A 78 -17.45 -17.26 -19.20
CA PHE A 78 -16.49 -18.32 -18.95
C PHE A 78 -15.09 -17.87 -18.54
N ARG A 79 -14.73 -18.16 -17.28
CA ARG A 79 -13.53 -18.94 -16.94
C ARG A 79 -13.60 -19.38 -15.48
N SER A 80 -14.18 -20.56 -15.26
CA SER A 80 -13.93 -21.42 -14.09
C SER A 80 -12.49 -21.98 -14.08
N SER A 81 -11.52 -21.17 -14.51
CA SER A 81 -10.08 -21.48 -14.61
C SER A 81 -9.25 -20.42 -13.85
N GLN A 82 -9.91 -19.55 -13.08
CA GLN A 82 -9.30 -18.39 -12.41
C GLN A 82 -8.45 -18.75 -11.17
N LEU A 83 -8.18 -20.04 -10.93
CA LEU A 83 -7.23 -20.47 -9.88
C LEU A 83 -5.75 -20.50 -10.35
N ASP A 84 -5.47 -20.38 -11.66
CA ASP A 84 -4.13 -20.55 -12.23
C ASP A 84 -3.37 -19.23 -12.50
N GLY A 85 -3.86 -18.10 -12.00
CA GLY A 85 -3.29 -16.76 -12.29
C GLY A 85 -1.97 -16.43 -11.60
N GLN A 86 -1.50 -17.26 -10.66
CA GLN A 86 -0.23 -17.05 -9.97
C GLN A 86 0.75 -18.16 -10.35
N LEU A 87 1.60 -17.88 -11.35
CA LEU A 87 2.63 -18.82 -11.82
C LEU A 87 3.50 -19.35 -10.66
N TRP A 88 3.70 -18.54 -9.62
CA TRP A 88 4.43 -18.90 -8.41
C TRP A 88 3.52 -18.92 -7.19
N ASP A 89 3.62 -20.00 -6.40
CA ASP A 89 3.04 -20.06 -5.06
C ASP A 89 3.84 -19.18 -4.09
N SER A 90 3.31 -18.98 -2.87
CA SER A 90 3.95 -18.17 -1.82
C SER A 90 5.36 -18.66 -1.49
N ASP A 91 5.57 -19.98 -1.46
CA ASP A 91 6.87 -20.58 -1.15
C ASP A 91 7.91 -20.30 -2.26
N THR A 92 7.50 -20.44 -3.52
CA THR A 92 8.37 -20.16 -4.68
C THR A 92 8.76 -18.70 -4.70
N SER A 93 7.80 -17.81 -4.43
CA SER A 93 8.04 -16.37 -4.27
C SER A 93 9.05 -16.10 -3.15
N ALA A 94 8.89 -16.77 -2.00
CA ALA A 94 9.78 -16.67 -0.85
C ALA A 94 11.23 -17.08 -1.18
N VAL A 95 11.40 -18.23 -1.84
CA VAL A 95 12.72 -18.72 -2.26
C VAL A 95 13.34 -17.76 -3.29
N ALA A 96 12.58 -17.34 -4.30
CA ALA A 96 13.08 -16.47 -5.35
C ALA A 96 13.58 -15.11 -4.83
N ALA A 97 12.80 -14.45 -3.97
CA ALA A 97 13.17 -13.15 -3.40
C ALA A 97 14.39 -13.24 -2.48
N ARG A 98 14.47 -14.30 -1.65
CA ARG A 98 15.64 -14.56 -0.80
C ARG A 98 16.89 -14.80 -1.64
N CYS A 99 16.81 -15.70 -2.61
CA CYS A 99 17.93 -16.00 -3.50
C CYS A 99 18.43 -14.76 -4.25
N LEU A 100 17.51 -13.88 -4.67
CA LEU A 100 17.86 -12.61 -5.31
C LEU A 100 18.63 -11.68 -4.37
N ALA A 101 18.12 -11.47 -3.16
CA ALA A 101 18.77 -10.63 -2.15
C ALA A 101 20.16 -11.19 -1.78
N ASP A 102 20.24 -12.47 -1.45
CA ASP A 102 21.49 -13.14 -1.05
C ASP A 102 22.56 -13.05 -2.15
N LEU A 103 22.16 -13.27 -3.40
CA LEU A 103 23.07 -13.17 -4.55
C LEU A 103 23.60 -11.75 -4.71
N PHE A 104 22.70 -10.76 -4.62
CA PHE A 104 23.08 -9.36 -4.75
C PHE A 104 24.01 -8.92 -3.60
N ILE A 105 23.71 -9.30 -2.36
CA ILE A 105 24.56 -9.03 -1.19
C ILE A 105 25.97 -9.62 -1.37
N SER A 106 26.05 -10.85 -1.90
CA SER A 106 27.30 -11.59 -2.09
C SER A 106 28.22 -10.95 -3.13
N PHE A 107 27.64 -10.37 -4.19
CA PHE A 107 28.40 -9.78 -5.31
C PHE A 107 28.19 -8.27 -5.46
N PHE A 108 27.74 -7.59 -4.38
CA PHE A 108 27.31 -6.19 -4.41
C PHE A 108 28.28 -5.28 -5.15
N ASP A 109 29.58 -5.33 -4.83
CA ASP A 109 30.59 -4.46 -5.44
C ASP A 109 30.77 -4.69 -6.95
N LEU A 110 30.48 -5.89 -7.45
CA LEU A 110 30.53 -6.22 -8.88
C LEU A 110 29.20 -5.96 -9.60
N SER A 111 28.11 -5.77 -8.86
CA SER A 111 26.76 -5.67 -9.39
C SER A 111 26.03 -4.38 -8.99
N ARG A 112 26.68 -3.40 -8.35
CA ARG A 112 26.04 -2.13 -7.90
C ARG A 112 25.16 -1.47 -8.97
N SER A 113 25.60 -1.49 -10.22
CA SER A 113 24.82 -0.95 -11.37
C SER A 113 23.45 -1.62 -11.60
N GLN A 114 23.19 -2.77 -10.97
CA GLN A 114 21.95 -3.53 -11.06
C GLN A 114 20.99 -3.25 -9.90
N MET A 115 21.37 -2.40 -8.93
CA MET A 115 20.54 -1.99 -7.80
C MET A 115 19.10 -1.61 -8.22
N PRO A 116 18.86 -0.82 -9.29
CA PRO A 116 17.49 -0.40 -9.62
C PRO A 116 16.58 -1.57 -9.97
N GLY A 117 17.12 -2.57 -10.67
CA GLY A 117 16.36 -3.77 -11.03
C GLY A 117 16.05 -4.64 -9.81
N ILE A 118 17.00 -4.77 -8.88
CA ILE A 118 16.83 -5.55 -7.65
C ILE A 118 15.78 -4.90 -6.75
N VAL A 119 15.95 -3.61 -6.46
CA VAL A 119 15.02 -2.85 -5.63
C VAL A 119 13.63 -2.88 -6.24
N SER A 120 13.51 -2.62 -7.56
CA SER A 120 12.23 -2.72 -8.25
C SER A 120 11.60 -4.07 -7.98
N ILE A 121 12.30 -5.19 -8.23
CA ILE A 121 11.78 -6.55 -8.02
C ILE A 121 11.25 -6.75 -6.60
N LEU A 122 12.06 -6.43 -5.58
CA LEU A 122 11.70 -6.60 -4.18
C LEU A 122 10.49 -5.73 -3.78
N VAL A 123 10.43 -4.47 -4.23
CA VAL A 123 9.27 -3.60 -4.01
C VAL A 123 8.02 -4.15 -4.71
N GLY A 124 8.15 -4.72 -5.91
CA GLY A 124 7.01 -5.34 -6.59
C GLY A 124 6.45 -6.58 -5.87
N PHE A 125 7.27 -7.30 -5.08
CA PHE A 125 6.76 -8.33 -4.18
C PHE A 125 5.88 -7.74 -3.08
N ILE A 126 6.27 -6.59 -2.51
CA ILE A 126 5.48 -5.85 -1.49
C ILE A 126 4.10 -5.46 -2.04
N ARG A 127 4.01 -5.10 -3.32
CA ARG A 127 2.75 -4.75 -4.01
C ARG A 127 1.85 -5.95 -4.34
N SER A 128 2.40 -7.16 -4.40
CA SER A 128 1.69 -8.32 -4.94
C SER A 128 0.42 -8.64 -4.13
N PRO A 129 -0.72 -8.92 -4.79
CA PRO A 129 -1.96 -9.24 -4.09
C PRO A 129 -1.80 -10.56 -3.32
N GLY A 130 -1.84 -10.48 -1.99
CA GLY A 130 -1.71 -11.64 -1.09
C GLY A 130 -0.61 -11.46 -0.04
N GLN A 131 -0.89 -11.89 1.19
CA GLN A 131 0.00 -11.68 2.35
C GLN A 131 1.37 -12.38 2.22
N GLY A 132 1.45 -13.50 1.49
CA GLY A 132 2.68 -14.30 1.35
C GLY A 132 3.80 -13.59 0.57
N PRO A 133 3.58 -13.25 -0.72
CA PRO A 133 4.55 -12.51 -1.51
C PRO A 133 4.92 -11.14 -0.92
N ALA A 134 3.95 -10.43 -0.33
CA ALA A 134 4.17 -9.12 0.27
C ALA A 134 5.14 -9.17 1.47
N SER A 135 4.90 -10.07 2.43
CA SER A 135 5.78 -10.26 3.59
C SER A 135 7.19 -10.73 3.19
N THR A 136 7.27 -11.57 2.16
CA THR A 136 8.54 -11.97 1.55
C THR A 136 9.32 -10.78 0.99
N GLY A 137 8.66 -9.91 0.24
CA GLY A 137 9.26 -8.70 -0.34
C GLY A 137 9.83 -7.80 0.76
N VAL A 138 9.05 -7.56 1.82
CA VAL A 138 9.50 -6.80 3.00
C VAL A 138 10.71 -7.45 3.65
N SER A 139 10.66 -8.74 3.96
CA SER A 139 11.77 -9.44 4.61
C SER A 139 13.05 -9.39 3.77
N SER A 140 12.93 -9.52 2.45
CA SER A 140 14.09 -9.54 1.53
C SER A 140 14.69 -8.14 1.36
N LEU A 141 13.85 -7.10 1.27
CA LEU A 141 14.32 -5.71 1.19
C LEU A 141 14.98 -5.28 2.50
N MET A 142 14.39 -5.60 3.65
CA MET A 142 14.98 -5.32 4.96
C MET A 142 16.27 -6.10 5.18
N HIS A 143 16.36 -7.35 4.70
CA HIS A 143 17.61 -8.12 4.74
C HIS A 143 18.70 -7.45 3.90
N LEU A 144 18.39 -7.08 2.65
CA LEU A 144 19.33 -6.37 1.77
C LEU A 144 19.81 -5.06 2.38
N ALA A 145 18.89 -4.21 2.85
CA ALA A 145 19.22 -2.94 3.47
C ALA A 145 20.02 -3.13 4.78
N GLY A 146 19.73 -4.19 5.54
CA GLY A 146 20.44 -4.54 6.77
C GLY A 146 21.89 -4.96 6.53
N GLU A 147 22.12 -5.89 5.59
CA GLU A 147 23.44 -6.42 5.27
C GLU A 147 24.32 -5.44 4.48
N LEU A 148 23.70 -4.51 3.75
CA LEU A 148 24.40 -3.50 2.96
C LEU A 148 24.47 -2.13 3.63
N ARG A 149 23.97 -1.98 4.86
CA ARG A 149 23.77 -0.68 5.52
C ARG A 149 24.95 0.28 5.38
N ASP A 150 26.14 -0.18 5.77
CA ASP A 150 27.36 0.64 5.80
C ASP A 150 28.07 0.71 4.43
N ARG A 151 27.57 -0.02 3.42
CA ARG A 151 28.13 -0.11 2.06
C ARG A 151 27.32 0.64 1.01
N LEU A 152 26.05 0.93 1.31
CA LEU A 152 25.17 1.73 0.47
C LEU A 152 25.55 3.22 0.54
N SER A 153 25.66 3.82 -0.62
CA SER A 153 25.76 5.27 -0.79
C SER A 153 24.43 5.98 -0.53
N GLU A 154 24.46 7.29 -0.34
CA GLU A 154 23.24 8.09 -0.19
C GLU A 154 22.34 8.01 -1.41
N GLU A 155 22.92 7.94 -2.61
CA GLU A 155 22.18 7.75 -3.85
C GLU A 155 21.47 6.39 -3.89
N GLU A 156 22.14 5.31 -3.46
CA GLU A 156 21.56 3.97 -3.40
C GLU A 156 20.46 3.86 -2.33
N TRP A 157 20.60 4.55 -1.19
CA TRP A 157 19.53 4.68 -0.20
C TRP A 157 18.33 5.45 -0.75
N GLN A 158 18.58 6.58 -1.42
CA GLN A 158 17.54 7.37 -2.05
C GLN A 158 16.79 6.55 -3.11
N GLU A 159 17.49 5.70 -3.87
CA GLU A 159 16.90 4.81 -4.87
C GLU A 159 15.88 3.83 -4.25
N ILE A 160 16.19 3.26 -3.08
CA ILE A 160 15.25 2.39 -2.35
C ILE A 160 13.97 3.16 -1.99
N PHE A 161 14.10 4.38 -1.46
CA PHE A 161 12.95 5.19 -1.08
C PHE A 161 12.14 5.64 -2.30
N LEU A 162 12.81 6.00 -3.41
CA LEU A 162 12.13 6.38 -4.66
C LEU A 162 11.32 5.22 -5.23
N ALA A 163 11.85 3.99 -5.21
CA ALA A 163 11.11 2.83 -5.67
C ALA A 163 9.84 2.59 -4.84
N LEU A 164 9.90 2.76 -3.51
CA LEU A 164 8.71 2.69 -2.64
C LEU A 164 7.70 3.79 -2.96
N GLN A 165 8.18 5.01 -3.20
CA GLN A 165 7.34 6.15 -3.57
C GLN A 165 6.62 5.92 -4.90
N ASP A 166 7.35 5.48 -5.92
CA ASP A 166 6.82 5.23 -7.26
C ASP A 166 5.79 4.11 -7.25
N ASP A 167 6.04 3.02 -6.52
CA ASP A 167 5.06 1.92 -6.37
C ASP A 167 3.80 2.39 -5.62
N ALA A 168 3.95 3.18 -4.55
CA ALA A 168 2.80 3.75 -3.84
C ALA A 168 1.97 4.65 -4.76
N ALA A 169 2.61 5.58 -5.49
CA ALA A 169 1.96 6.54 -6.35
C ALA A 169 1.29 5.90 -7.58
N SER A 170 1.97 4.94 -8.23
CA SER A 170 1.46 4.27 -9.45
C SER A 170 0.25 3.38 -9.19
N SER A 171 0.05 2.91 -7.96
CA SER A 171 -1.12 2.10 -7.58
C SER A 171 -2.42 2.90 -7.49
N VAL A 172 -2.35 4.21 -7.19
CA VAL A 172 -3.53 5.06 -6.92
C VAL A 172 -4.43 5.26 -8.16
N PRO A 173 -3.92 5.60 -9.37
CA PRO A 173 -4.79 5.84 -10.53
C PRO A 173 -5.61 4.62 -10.94
N ASN A 174 -5.01 3.42 -10.93
CA ASN A 174 -5.72 2.19 -11.26
C ASN A 174 -6.77 1.84 -10.20
N PHE A 175 -6.45 2.10 -8.94
CA PHE A 175 -7.39 1.96 -7.83
C PHE A 175 -8.59 2.92 -7.97
N LEU A 176 -8.37 4.19 -8.31
CA LEU A 176 -9.46 5.16 -8.53
C LEU A 176 -10.37 4.75 -9.70
N LYS A 177 -9.82 4.22 -10.80
CA LYS A 177 -10.61 3.66 -11.91
C LYS A 177 -11.46 2.47 -11.46
N LEU A 178 -10.93 1.63 -10.57
CA LEU A 178 -11.67 0.52 -9.99
C LEU A 178 -12.78 1.00 -9.05
N LEU A 179 -12.61 2.11 -8.33
CA LEU A 179 -13.70 2.69 -7.54
C LEU A 179 -14.83 3.25 -8.42
N GLN A 180 -14.51 3.82 -9.59
CA GLN A 180 -15.52 4.32 -10.53
C GLN A 180 -16.44 3.22 -11.08
N THR A 181 -16.00 1.96 -11.13
CA THR A 181 -16.90 0.86 -11.51
C THR A 181 -17.96 0.66 -10.44
N MET A 182 -17.63 0.81 -9.15
CA MET A 182 -18.57 0.79 -8.04
C MET A 182 -19.65 1.89 -8.16
N ASP A 183 -19.34 3.00 -8.84
CA ASP A 183 -20.29 4.08 -9.05
C ASP A 183 -21.38 3.77 -10.07
N SER A 184 -21.12 2.84 -10.99
CA SER A 184 -22.07 2.43 -12.02
C SER A 184 -23.13 1.44 -11.55
N PHE A 185 -22.99 0.87 -10.35
CA PHE A 185 -23.93 -0.12 -9.81
C PHE A 185 -24.98 0.52 -8.90
N ASP A 186 -26.24 0.45 -9.31
CA ASP A 186 -27.38 0.70 -8.42
C ASP A 186 -27.61 -0.53 -7.55
N MET A 187 -27.36 -0.40 -6.24
CA MET A 187 -27.61 -1.47 -5.28
C MET A 187 -29.12 -1.62 -5.03
N PRO A 188 -29.68 -2.85 -5.08
CA PRO A 188 -31.13 -3.05 -4.93
C PRO A 188 -31.63 -2.53 -3.58
N ASP A 189 -32.67 -1.70 -3.58
CA ASP A 189 -33.30 -1.12 -2.39
C ASP A 189 -33.88 -2.21 -1.49
N GLY A 190 -33.25 -2.37 -0.31
CA GLY A 190 -33.65 -3.30 0.74
C GLY A 190 -34.94 -2.90 1.46
N SER A 191 -35.82 -2.13 0.83
CA SER A 191 -37.15 -1.80 1.34
C SER A 191 -38.23 -2.48 0.51
N VAL A 192 -38.21 -3.81 0.42
CA VAL A 192 -39.43 -4.56 0.09
C VAL A 192 -40.09 -4.94 1.39
N SER A 193 -40.91 -4.03 1.91
CA SER A 193 -41.92 -4.36 2.89
C SER A 193 -42.81 -5.44 2.28
N ASN A 194 -42.85 -6.61 2.91
CA ASN A 194 -43.76 -7.71 2.61
C ASN A 194 -45.17 -7.21 2.31
N ASN A 195 -45.65 -7.48 1.11
CA ASN A 195 -47.06 -7.78 0.87
C ASN A 195 -47.14 -8.85 -0.22
N TYR A 196 -47.47 -10.06 0.23
CA TYR A 196 -47.84 -11.20 -0.58
C TYR A 196 -49.01 -10.86 -1.49
N VAL A 197 -48.86 -11.04 -2.80
CA VAL A 197 -49.82 -11.77 -3.65
C VAL A 197 -49.02 -12.48 -4.73
N GLU A 198 -49.05 -13.82 -4.72
CA GLU A 198 -48.57 -14.68 -5.79
C GLU A 198 -49.19 -14.27 -7.13
N THR A 199 -48.36 -14.04 -8.15
CA THR A 199 -48.75 -14.30 -9.54
C THR A 199 -47.54 -14.84 -10.28
N SER A 200 -47.67 -16.09 -10.68
CA SER A 200 -46.68 -16.94 -11.31
C SER A 200 -46.61 -16.72 -12.82
N TYR A 201 -45.46 -16.28 -13.34
CA TYR A 201 -44.98 -16.64 -14.68
C TYR A 201 -43.49 -16.34 -14.86
N GLU A 202 -42.79 -17.31 -15.48
CA GLU A 202 -41.45 -17.27 -16.10
C GLU A 202 -40.20 -17.14 -15.21
N VAL A 203 -39.77 -18.30 -14.71
CA VAL A 203 -38.43 -18.55 -14.18
C VAL A 203 -37.48 -18.85 -15.34
N GLY A 204 -36.47 -17.99 -15.52
CA GLY A 204 -35.28 -18.30 -16.31
C GLY A 204 -34.68 -17.07 -16.97
N SER A 205 -33.78 -16.36 -16.26
CA SER A 205 -32.69 -15.49 -16.78
C SER A 205 -32.35 -14.28 -15.89
N MET A 206 -33.04 -14.07 -14.75
CA MET A 206 -32.78 -12.90 -13.88
C MET A 206 -31.77 -13.15 -12.74
N ASN A 207 -31.62 -14.40 -12.27
CA ASN A 207 -30.73 -14.72 -11.13
C ASN A 207 -29.23 -14.60 -11.47
N ASP A 208 -28.85 -14.80 -12.74
CA ASP A 208 -27.44 -14.79 -13.13
C ASP A 208 -26.86 -13.35 -13.13
N ALA A 209 -27.65 -12.35 -13.52
CA ALA A 209 -27.21 -10.96 -13.57
C ALA A 209 -27.01 -10.32 -12.18
N GLU A 210 -27.85 -10.70 -11.20
CA GLU A 210 -27.72 -10.22 -9.82
C GLU A 210 -26.52 -10.87 -9.12
N GLY A 211 -26.28 -12.16 -9.38
CA GLY A 211 -25.09 -12.88 -8.90
C GLY A 211 -23.78 -12.29 -9.44
N ASP A 212 -23.74 -11.97 -10.74
CA ASP A 212 -22.57 -11.35 -11.39
C ASP A 212 -22.24 -9.96 -10.81
N SER A 213 -23.27 -9.15 -10.54
CA SER A 213 -23.13 -7.83 -9.90
C SER A 213 -22.57 -7.95 -8.48
N LEU A 214 -23.11 -8.89 -7.69
CA LEU A 214 -22.66 -9.14 -6.33
C LEU A 214 -21.19 -9.61 -6.28
N GLN A 215 -20.80 -10.47 -7.23
CA GLN A 215 -19.42 -10.95 -7.37
C GLN A 215 -18.46 -9.80 -7.71
N MET A 216 -18.85 -8.91 -8.63
CA MET A 216 -18.07 -7.72 -8.98
C MET A 216 -17.88 -6.80 -7.77
N VAL A 217 -18.93 -6.54 -7.00
CA VAL A 217 -18.87 -5.73 -5.78
C VAL A 217 -17.95 -6.37 -4.73
N GLY A 218 -18.05 -7.69 -4.54
CA GLY A 218 -17.16 -8.44 -3.63
C GLY A 218 -15.70 -8.36 -4.06
N TYR A 219 -15.43 -8.46 -5.36
CA TYR A 219 -14.10 -8.24 -5.93
C TYR A 219 -13.59 -6.82 -5.66
N VAL A 220 -14.41 -5.79 -5.89
CA VAL A 220 -14.04 -4.39 -5.62
C VAL A 220 -13.69 -4.20 -4.15
N VAL A 221 -14.50 -4.70 -3.22
CA VAL A 221 -14.21 -4.62 -1.77
C VAL A 221 -12.90 -5.33 -1.43
N SER A 222 -12.65 -6.50 -2.00
CA SER A 222 -11.38 -7.23 -1.83
C SER A 222 -10.18 -6.43 -2.34
N ARG A 223 -10.30 -5.79 -3.51
CA ARG A 223 -9.25 -4.93 -4.08
C ARG A 223 -9.01 -3.67 -3.26
N ILE A 224 -10.04 -3.07 -2.66
CA ILE A 224 -9.88 -1.94 -1.73
C ILE A 224 -9.08 -2.36 -0.50
N LYS A 225 -9.41 -3.52 0.10
CA LYS A 225 -8.65 -4.05 1.24
C LYS A 225 -7.19 -4.31 0.86
N GLY A 226 -6.95 -4.91 -0.30
CA GLY A 226 -5.61 -5.16 -0.82
C GLY A 226 -4.82 -3.86 -0.99
N HIS A 227 -5.41 -2.85 -1.62
CA HIS A 227 -4.79 -1.54 -1.83
C HIS A 227 -4.42 -0.85 -0.51
N ILE A 228 -5.35 -0.79 0.44
CA ILE A 228 -5.09 -0.24 1.78
C ILE A 228 -3.95 -0.99 2.47
N GLY A 229 -3.97 -2.32 2.42
CA GLY A 229 -2.93 -3.16 3.01
C GLY A 229 -1.55 -2.87 2.41
N THR A 230 -1.45 -2.76 1.08
CA THR A 230 -0.19 -2.42 0.39
C THR A 230 0.31 -1.02 0.79
N GLN A 231 -0.57 -0.01 0.83
CA GLN A 231 -0.18 1.35 1.22
C GLN A 231 0.34 1.41 2.65
N LEU A 232 -0.34 0.75 3.60
CA LEU A 232 0.12 0.64 4.98
C LEU A 232 1.46 -0.10 5.09
N LEU A 233 1.66 -1.15 4.29
CA LEU A 233 2.91 -1.90 4.28
C LEU A 233 4.07 -1.05 3.75
N ILE A 234 3.85 -0.23 2.72
CA ILE A 234 4.85 0.71 2.21
C ILE A 234 5.23 1.74 3.28
N VAL A 235 4.25 2.30 4.00
CA VAL A 235 4.50 3.22 5.13
C VAL A 235 5.35 2.54 6.20
N GLN A 236 5.02 1.30 6.57
CA GLN A 236 5.76 0.54 7.57
C GLN A 236 7.21 0.30 7.14
N VAL A 237 7.42 -0.15 5.89
CA VAL A 237 8.76 -0.41 5.33
C VAL A 237 9.58 0.88 5.26
N ALA A 238 9.00 1.98 4.80
CA ALA A 238 9.67 3.28 4.79
C ALA A 238 10.09 3.68 6.21
N THR A 239 9.19 3.55 7.19
CA THR A 239 9.49 3.83 8.61
C THR A 239 10.62 2.97 9.16
N ASP A 240 10.66 1.67 8.84
CA ASP A 240 11.70 0.77 9.35
C ASP A 240 13.05 0.98 8.68
N LEU A 241 13.08 1.27 7.37
CA LEU A 241 14.29 1.67 6.66
C LEU A 241 14.84 3.01 7.17
N CYS A 242 13.97 3.97 7.49
CA CYS A 242 14.36 5.23 8.15
C CYS A 242 15.06 4.98 9.49
N LYS A 243 14.51 4.09 10.33
CA LYS A 243 15.14 3.73 11.60
C LYS A 243 16.49 3.05 11.40
N LEU A 244 16.62 2.25 10.34
CA LEU A 244 17.84 1.54 9.99
C LEU A 244 18.98 2.48 9.58
N HIS A 245 18.67 3.56 8.84
CA HIS A 245 19.63 4.54 8.31
C HIS A 245 19.59 5.91 9.00
N ARG A 246 19.03 6.00 10.22
CA ARG A 246 18.67 7.28 10.87
C ARG A 246 19.82 8.28 11.00
N GLN A 247 21.04 7.83 11.20
CA GLN A 247 22.21 8.69 11.49
C GLN A 247 22.77 9.42 10.26
N SER A 248 22.34 9.03 9.07
CA SER A 248 22.95 9.44 7.80
C SER A 248 21.91 9.84 6.74
N LEU A 249 20.65 10.07 7.12
CA LEU A 249 19.61 10.49 6.18
C LEU A 249 19.97 11.83 5.53
N SER A 250 20.29 11.82 4.24
CA SER A 250 20.46 13.05 3.47
C SER A 250 19.15 13.83 3.28
N ALA A 251 19.27 15.14 3.03
CA ALA A 251 18.14 16.02 2.74
C ALA A 251 17.30 15.56 1.54
N LYS A 252 17.92 14.87 0.57
CA LYS A 252 17.22 14.27 -0.59
C LYS A 252 16.35 13.10 -0.15
N SER A 253 16.90 12.14 0.60
CA SER A 253 16.15 11.00 1.15
C SER A 253 14.99 11.46 2.03
N VAL A 254 15.20 12.46 2.89
CA VAL A 254 14.12 13.08 3.68
C VAL A 254 13.01 13.65 2.79
N THR A 255 13.35 14.31 1.69
CA THR A 255 12.34 14.86 0.76
C THR A 255 11.49 13.76 0.13
N VAL A 256 12.11 12.64 -0.26
CA VAL A 256 11.39 11.48 -0.81
C VAL A 256 10.46 10.88 0.25
N LEU A 257 10.95 10.69 1.46
CA LEU A 257 10.18 10.16 2.60
C LEU A 257 8.98 11.03 2.94
N LEU A 258 9.14 12.35 3.03
CA LEU A 258 8.02 13.29 3.20
C LEU A 258 7.00 13.14 2.08
N GLY A 259 7.45 12.97 0.84
CA GLY A 259 6.59 12.69 -0.31
C GLY A 259 5.79 11.39 -0.15
N ILE A 260 6.39 10.32 0.38
CA ILE A 260 5.69 9.06 0.68
C ILE A 260 4.61 9.29 1.74
N TYR A 261 4.99 9.80 2.91
CA TYR A 261 4.04 9.97 4.03
C TYR A 261 2.90 10.94 3.67
N SER A 262 3.22 12.07 3.01
CA SER A 262 2.22 13.05 2.60
C SER A 262 1.24 12.51 1.56
N SER A 263 1.74 11.81 0.53
CA SER A 263 0.91 11.24 -0.54
C SER A 263 -0.04 10.17 0.02
N ILE A 264 0.48 9.24 0.82
CA ILE A 264 -0.32 8.17 1.40
C ILE A 264 -1.35 8.71 2.40
N THR A 265 -0.95 9.65 3.26
CA THR A 265 -1.86 10.29 4.21
C THR A 265 -2.96 11.08 3.51
N SER A 266 -2.61 11.85 2.47
CA SER A 266 -3.61 12.58 1.66
C SER A 266 -4.59 11.62 1.00
N HIS A 267 -4.10 10.51 0.44
CA HIS A 267 -4.95 9.49 -0.18
C HIS A 267 -5.88 8.81 0.83
N ALA A 268 -5.36 8.43 2.00
CA ALA A 268 -6.13 7.84 3.09
C ALA A 268 -7.25 8.79 3.57
N HIS A 269 -6.92 10.08 3.73
CA HIS A 269 -7.88 11.11 4.10
C HIS A 269 -8.97 11.31 3.05
N GLN A 270 -8.61 11.36 1.76
CA GLN A 270 -9.58 11.48 0.67
C GLN A 270 -10.57 10.31 0.65
N LEU A 271 -10.07 9.07 0.77
CA LEU A 271 -10.92 7.89 0.81
C LEU A 271 -11.84 7.87 2.03
N ASN A 272 -11.34 8.25 3.20
CA ASN A 272 -12.13 8.28 4.41
C ASN A 272 -13.12 9.47 4.43
N SER A 273 -12.87 10.53 3.66
CA SER A 273 -13.76 11.68 3.57
C SER A 273 -14.90 11.49 2.57
N ASP A 274 -14.81 10.50 1.68
CA ASP A 274 -15.87 10.18 0.72
C ASP A 274 -17.05 9.49 1.41
N GLY A 275 -18.07 10.30 1.75
CA GLY A 275 -19.30 9.81 2.37
C GLY A 275 -20.13 8.90 1.47
N VAL A 276 -20.08 9.10 0.15
CA VAL A 276 -20.84 8.28 -0.82
C VAL A 276 -20.22 6.88 -0.88
N LEU A 277 -18.90 6.81 -1.02
CA LEU A 277 -18.15 5.57 -1.01
C LEU A 277 -18.37 4.79 0.28
N LYS A 278 -18.31 5.46 1.44
CA LYS A 278 -18.56 4.82 2.76
C LYS A 278 -19.94 4.17 2.85
N VAL A 279 -20.99 4.88 2.43
CA VAL A 279 -22.36 4.34 2.45
C VAL A 279 -22.48 3.14 1.51
N LYS A 280 -21.91 3.23 0.30
CA LYS A 280 -21.90 2.13 -0.67
C LYS A 280 -21.14 0.90 -0.14
N LEU A 281 -19.95 1.10 0.43
CA LEU A 281 -19.15 0.01 1.01
C LEU A 281 -19.86 -0.66 2.17
N LYS A 282 -20.44 0.11 3.09
CA LYS A 282 -21.19 -0.44 4.21
C LYS A 282 -22.38 -1.29 3.74
N ARG A 283 -23.12 -0.81 2.73
CA ARG A 283 -24.23 -1.55 2.13
C ARG A 283 -23.74 -2.83 1.44
N ALA A 284 -22.72 -2.71 0.59
CA ALA A 284 -22.10 -3.84 -0.10
C ALA A 284 -21.63 -4.92 0.88
N CYS A 285 -20.91 -4.52 1.93
CA CYS A 285 -20.38 -5.43 2.95
C CYS A 285 -21.49 -6.10 3.75
N SER A 286 -22.57 -5.37 4.06
CA SER A 286 -23.74 -5.93 4.74
C SER A 286 -24.48 -6.97 3.91
N ILE A 287 -24.58 -6.78 2.58
CA ILE A 287 -25.27 -7.73 1.69
C ILE A 287 -24.39 -8.97 1.45
N LEU A 288 -23.08 -8.77 1.31
CA LEU A 288 -22.11 -9.83 1.06
C LEU A 288 -21.66 -10.58 2.32
N GLU A 289 -22.07 -10.13 3.50
CA GLU A 289 -21.61 -10.64 4.80
C GLU A 289 -20.07 -10.64 4.95
N ILE A 290 -19.40 -9.67 4.35
CA ILE A 290 -17.93 -9.49 4.43
C ILE A 290 -17.58 -8.31 5.32
N THR A 291 -16.37 -8.35 5.90
CA THR A 291 -15.86 -7.23 6.71
C THR A 291 -15.68 -5.97 5.87
N GLU A 292 -15.95 -4.79 6.44
CA GLU A 292 -15.66 -3.53 5.77
C GLU A 292 -14.14 -3.31 5.56
N PRO A 293 -13.73 -2.59 4.50
CA PRO A 293 -12.35 -2.14 4.39
C PRO A 293 -11.95 -1.22 5.54
N PRO A 294 -10.71 -1.33 6.08
CA PRO A 294 -10.30 -0.60 7.27
C PRO A 294 -9.91 0.87 6.99
N LEU A 295 -10.83 1.66 6.40
CA LEU A 295 -10.59 3.04 5.96
C LEU A 295 -10.13 3.97 7.10
N LEU A 296 -10.78 3.87 8.25
CA LEU A 296 -10.44 4.70 9.41
C LEU A 296 -9.07 4.35 9.99
N HIS A 297 -8.75 3.06 10.06
CA HIS A 297 -7.42 2.61 10.49
C HIS A 297 -6.34 3.07 9.51
N PHE A 298 -6.62 2.99 8.20
CA PHE A 298 -5.70 3.48 7.17
C PHE A 298 -5.37 4.96 7.35
N GLU A 299 -6.39 5.81 7.56
CA GLU A 299 -6.20 7.23 7.81
C GLU A 299 -5.41 7.48 9.10
N ASN A 300 -5.80 6.85 10.21
CA ASN A 300 -5.18 7.07 11.51
C ASN A 300 -3.71 6.64 11.53
N GLU A 301 -3.38 5.46 11.01
CA GLU A 301 -2.00 4.97 10.95
C GLU A 301 -1.13 5.81 10.02
N SER A 302 -1.67 6.28 8.89
CA SER A 302 -0.93 7.14 7.97
C SER A 302 -0.55 8.47 8.63
N TYR A 303 -1.51 9.13 9.29
CA TYR A 303 -1.25 10.34 10.07
C TYR A 303 -0.25 10.08 11.21
N GLN A 304 -0.43 9.00 11.97
CA GLN A 304 0.47 8.68 13.10
C GLN A 304 1.91 8.49 12.63
N ASN A 305 2.13 7.72 11.56
CA ASN A 305 3.47 7.49 11.01
C ASN A 305 4.10 8.79 10.49
N TYR A 306 3.31 9.63 9.82
CA TYR A 306 3.79 10.91 9.30
C TYR A 306 4.19 11.88 10.42
N ILE A 307 3.34 12.03 11.44
CA ILE A 307 3.60 12.85 12.62
C ILE A 307 4.84 12.33 13.36
N ASN A 308 4.93 11.02 13.58
CA ASN A 308 6.08 10.40 14.24
C ASN A 308 7.36 10.67 13.47
N PHE A 309 7.36 10.54 12.14
CA PHE A 309 8.52 10.81 11.31
C PHE A 309 8.98 12.26 11.42
N LEU A 310 8.06 13.22 11.27
CA LEU A 310 8.36 14.66 11.38
C LEU A 310 8.89 15.02 12.77
N HIS A 311 8.21 14.57 13.83
CA HIS A 311 8.61 14.81 15.20
C HIS A 311 9.99 14.21 15.50
N ASP A 312 10.21 12.94 15.14
CA ASP A 312 11.49 12.25 15.37
C ASP A 312 12.64 12.94 14.65
N LEU A 313 12.41 13.42 13.43
CA LEU A 313 13.41 14.12 12.63
C LEU A 313 13.74 15.50 13.21
N LEU A 314 12.73 16.26 13.64
CA LEU A 314 12.92 17.55 14.33
C LEU A 314 13.73 17.41 15.62
N VAL A 315 13.50 16.32 16.37
CA VAL A 315 14.23 16.04 17.62
C VAL A 315 15.67 15.57 17.34
N SER A 316 15.88 14.78 16.28
CA SER A 316 17.18 14.14 16.02
C SER A 316 18.13 15.00 15.23
N ASP A 317 17.62 15.76 14.27
CA ASP A 317 18.39 16.69 13.44
C ASP A 317 17.66 18.04 13.31
N PRO A 318 17.84 18.94 14.30
CA PRO A 318 17.23 20.26 14.27
C PRO A 318 17.72 21.14 13.12
N THR A 319 18.89 20.83 12.53
CA THR A 319 19.46 21.63 11.43
C THR A 319 18.74 21.34 10.13
N LEU A 320 18.58 20.05 9.82
CA LEU A 320 17.81 19.59 8.67
C LEU A 320 16.32 19.94 8.81
N GLY A 321 15.81 19.87 10.04
CA GLY A 321 14.44 20.29 10.36
C GLY A 321 14.15 21.75 10.01
N LYS A 322 15.12 22.65 10.20
CA LYS A 322 15.01 24.06 9.78
C LYS A 322 15.22 24.25 8.29
N GLU A 323 16.14 23.51 7.67
CA GLU A 323 16.36 23.59 6.21
C GLU A 323 15.10 23.22 5.41
N LYS A 324 14.34 22.25 5.91
CA LYS A 324 13.13 21.74 5.26
C LYS A 324 11.81 22.32 5.78
N ASP A 325 11.86 23.30 6.68
CA ASP A 325 10.68 23.89 7.30
C ASP A 325 9.71 22.83 7.86
N LEU A 326 10.23 21.83 8.60
CA LEU A 326 9.41 20.69 9.07
C LEU A 326 8.48 21.04 10.23
N GLU A 327 8.82 22.06 11.03
CA GLU A 327 8.00 22.52 12.15
C GLU A 327 6.60 23.02 11.70
N PRO A 328 6.46 23.96 10.75
CA PRO A 328 5.15 24.38 10.27
C PRO A 328 4.37 23.24 9.60
N GLU A 329 5.07 22.31 8.92
CA GLU A 329 4.45 21.12 8.33
C GLU A 329 3.84 20.22 9.41
N LEU A 330 4.59 19.92 10.47
CA LEU A 330 4.11 19.13 11.62
C LEU A 330 2.89 19.80 12.27
N VAL A 331 2.97 21.11 12.55
CA VAL A 331 1.85 21.86 13.13
C VAL A 331 0.61 21.81 12.23
N SER A 332 0.78 21.97 10.91
CA SER A 332 -0.33 21.89 9.95
C SER A 332 -1.01 20.51 9.97
N ILE A 333 -0.23 19.43 10.07
CA ILE A 333 -0.78 18.07 10.13
C ILE A 333 -1.50 17.82 11.45
N CYS A 334 -0.91 18.25 12.56
CA CYS A 334 -1.55 18.22 13.88
C CYS A 334 -2.89 18.96 13.87
N GLU A 335 -2.95 20.15 13.26
CA GLU A 335 -4.17 20.93 13.11
C GLU A 335 -5.24 20.19 12.30
N LYS A 336 -4.85 19.59 11.16
CA LYS A 336 -5.77 18.78 10.34
C LYS A 336 -6.38 17.61 11.13
N VAL A 337 -5.57 16.89 11.89
CA VAL A 337 -6.06 15.77 12.73
C VAL A 337 -7.09 16.26 13.76
N LEU A 338 -6.82 17.39 14.42
CA LEU A 338 -7.75 17.99 15.39
C LEU A 338 -9.04 18.46 14.73
N HIS A 339 -8.97 19.12 13.57
CA HIS A 339 -10.16 19.53 12.81
C HIS A 339 -11.03 18.34 12.41
N VAL A 340 -10.43 17.25 11.94
CA VAL A 340 -11.17 16.03 11.60
C VAL A 340 -11.87 15.47 12.84
N TYR A 341 -11.18 15.38 13.97
CA TYR A 341 -11.77 14.91 15.22
C TYR A 341 -12.93 15.80 15.71
N LEU A 342 -12.76 17.12 15.68
CA LEU A 342 -13.80 18.09 16.05
C LEU A 342 -14.99 18.06 15.09
N GLY A 343 -14.75 17.79 13.81
CA GLY A 343 -15.77 17.52 12.80
C GLY A 343 -16.62 16.30 13.18
N CYS A 344 -15.98 15.19 13.55
CA CYS A 344 -16.66 13.98 14.03
C CYS A 344 -17.47 14.23 15.33
N ALA A 345 -16.94 15.05 16.23
CA ALA A 345 -17.59 15.42 17.49
C ALA A 345 -18.79 16.36 17.31
N GLY A 346 -18.99 16.93 16.11
CA GLY A 346 -20.12 17.82 15.80
C GLY A 346 -19.95 19.26 16.29
N VAL A 347 -18.73 19.68 16.65
CA VAL A 347 -18.45 21.03 17.16
C VAL A 347 -18.73 22.10 16.09
N HIS A 348 -18.55 21.77 14.81
CA HIS A 348 -18.81 22.68 13.68
C HIS A 348 -20.29 22.80 13.27
N GLN A 349 -21.19 21.95 13.80
CA GLN A 349 -22.63 22.06 13.54
C GLN A 349 -23.32 23.08 14.47
N GLN A 350 -22.58 23.75 15.35
CA GLN A 350 -23.11 24.69 16.35
C GLN A 350 -22.87 26.17 16.01
N GLN A 351 -22.45 26.53 14.79
CA GLN A 351 -22.54 27.93 14.36
C GLN A 351 -24.01 28.29 14.13
N PRO A 352 -24.57 29.27 14.86
CA PRO A 352 -25.92 29.71 14.60
C PRO A 352 -25.92 30.43 13.24
N VAL A 353 -26.51 29.80 12.23
CA VAL A 353 -26.99 30.54 11.06
C VAL A 353 -27.96 31.58 11.59
N VAL A 354 -27.53 32.83 11.63
CA VAL A 354 -28.36 33.99 11.97
C VAL A 354 -29.34 34.21 10.83
N ASN A 355 -30.32 33.34 10.68
CA ASN A 355 -31.57 33.65 10.01
C ASN A 355 -32.60 33.93 11.09
N LYS A 356 -32.76 35.22 11.38
CA LYS A 356 -33.85 35.75 12.18
C LYS A 356 -35.17 35.47 11.46
N GLN A 357 -35.78 34.31 11.73
CA GLN A 357 -37.22 34.08 11.84
C GLN A 357 -37.49 32.58 11.95
N GLN A 358 -38.22 32.18 13.00
CA GLN A 358 -38.59 30.82 13.42
C GLN A 358 -37.57 30.11 14.33
N GLN A 359 -37.44 30.61 15.56
CA GLN A 359 -36.89 29.84 16.69
C GLN A 359 -37.89 28.76 17.13
N LEU A 360 -37.79 27.57 16.55
CA LEU A 360 -38.04 26.35 17.31
C LEU A 360 -36.75 26.05 18.07
N LYS A 361 -36.69 26.49 19.34
CA LYS A 361 -35.62 26.12 20.28
C LYS A 361 -35.68 24.61 20.54
N LEU A 362 -35.05 23.81 19.68
CA LEU A 362 -34.77 22.42 19.95
C LEU A 362 -33.67 22.36 21.04
N HIS A 363 -34.09 22.26 22.30
CA HIS A 363 -33.22 22.09 23.48
C HIS A 363 -32.72 20.65 23.68
N TRP A 364 -32.80 19.80 22.66
CA TRP A 364 -32.41 18.40 22.75
C TRP A 364 -31.02 18.22 22.15
N ILE A 365 -30.01 18.12 23.02
CA ILE A 365 -28.71 17.58 22.63
C ILE A 365 -28.95 16.09 22.39
N LEU A 366 -29.24 15.71 21.14
CA LEU A 366 -29.32 14.30 20.78
C LEU A 366 -27.96 13.65 21.08
N PRO A 367 -27.92 12.53 21.81
CA PRO A 367 -26.68 11.82 22.05
C PRO A 367 -26.07 11.40 20.70
N LEU A 368 -24.75 11.52 20.57
CA LEU A 368 -24.02 11.08 19.38
C LEU A 368 -24.41 9.63 19.04
N GLY A 369 -24.71 9.38 17.75
CA GLY A 369 -24.99 8.04 17.25
C GLY A 369 -23.82 7.09 17.48
N SER A 370 -24.10 5.79 17.66
CA SER A 370 -23.10 4.76 17.99
C SER A 370 -21.88 4.78 17.06
N ALA A 371 -22.12 4.91 15.74
CA ALA A 371 -21.04 4.96 14.74
C ALA A 371 -20.09 6.16 14.93
N ARG A 372 -20.61 7.34 15.30
CA ARG A 372 -19.76 8.51 15.58
C ARG A 372 -18.96 8.33 16.87
N LYS A 373 -19.54 7.69 17.89
CA LYS A 373 -18.82 7.38 19.13
C LYS A 373 -17.67 6.41 18.89
N GLU A 374 -17.89 5.39 18.08
CA GLU A 374 -16.87 4.42 17.70
C GLU A 374 -15.74 5.08 16.89
N GLU A 375 -16.07 5.94 15.92
CA GLU A 375 -15.08 6.70 15.16
C GLU A 375 -14.24 7.62 16.06
N LEU A 376 -14.87 8.36 16.98
CA LEU A 376 -14.16 9.20 17.96
C LEU A 376 -13.23 8.37 18.84
N ALA A 377 -13.71 7.22 19.33
CA ALA A 377 -12.89 6.32 20.15
C ALA A 377 -11.66 5.83 19.36
N ALA A 378 -11.82 5.43 18.11
CA ALA A 378 -10.73 4.98 17.25
C ALA A 378 -9.73 6.10 16.90
N ARG A 379 -10.17 7.36 16.81
CA ARG A 379 -9.29 8.53 16.59
C ARG A 379 -8.59 9.05 17.85
N THR A 380 -9.07 8.68 19.03
CA THR A 380 -8.59 9.22 20.31
C THR A 380 -7.08 9.02 20.52
N PRO A 381 -6.46 7.85 20.26
CA PRO A 381 -5.02 7.67 20.44
C PRO A 381 -4.17 8.65 19.62
N LEU A 382 -4.55 8.86 18.36
CA LEU A 382 -3.88 9.79 17.46
C LEU A 382 -4.01 11.24 17.96
N VAL A 383 -5.19 11.64 18.43
CA VAL A 383 -5.39 12.98 19.01
C VAL A 383 -4.59 13.18 20.28
N LEU A 384 -4.49 12.18 21.15
CA LEU A 384 -3.65 12.26 22.35
C LEU A 384 -2.17 12.42 21.98
N SER A 385 -1.70 11.70 20.96
CA SER A 385 -0.35 11.87 20.42
C SER A 385 -0.11 13.29 19.91
N VAL A 386 -1.06 13.85 19.16
CA VAL A 386 -1.01 15.25 18.69
C VAL A 386 -0.97 16.24 19.85
N LEU A 387 -1.83 16.08 20.86
CA LEU A 387 -1.87 16.98 22.02
C LEU A 387 -0.57 16.92 22.83
N HIS A 388 0.02 15.73 22.99
CA HIS A 388 1.32 15.58 23.63
C HIS A 388 2.42 16.30 22.86
N ILE A 389 2.48 16.14 21.53
CA ILE A 389 3.46 16.80 20.67
C ILE A 389 3.31 18.32 20.76
N LEU A 390 2.09 18.85 20.59
CA LEU A 390 1.83 20.28 20.69
C LEU A 390 2.17 20.82 22.09
N SER A 391 1.88 20.08 23.17
CA SER A 391 2.24 20.51 24.52
C SER A 391 3.75 20.57 24.79
N ALA A 392 4.54 19.82 24.02
CA ALA A 392 6.00 19.80 24.13
C ALA A 392 6.66 20.99 23.39
N PHE A 393 5.94 21.69 22.51
CA PHE A 393 6.45 22.91 21.88
C PHE A 393 6.57 24.05 22.89
N GLU A 394 7.72 24.74 22.91
CA GLU A 394 7.88 25.94 23.72
C GLU A 394 6.80 26.98 23.36
N GLY A 395 6.15 27.55 24.38
CA GLY A 395 4.94 28.37 24.21
C GLY A 395 5.09 29.62 23.33
N GLU A 396 6.30 30.04 22.98
CA GLU A 396 6.52 31.11 22.00
C GLU A 396 6.49 30.64 20.54
N SER A 397 6.91 29.40 20.25
CA SER A 397 6.81 28.82 18.91
C SER A 397 5.36 28.55 18.53
N LEU A 398 4.57 28.02 19.47
CA LEU A 398 3.13 27.79 19.28
C LEU A 398 2.34 29.08 19.02
N LYS A 399 2.71 30.19 19.67
CA LYS A 399 2.08 31.51 19.44
C LYS A 399 2.21 31.99 18.00
N LYS A 400 3.28 31.62 17.29
CA LYS A 400 3.48 31.98 15.87
C LYS A 400 2.41 31.38 14.97
N TYR A 401 1.83 30.26 15.37
CA TYR A 401 0.83 29.51 14.59
C TYR A 401 -0.62 29.71 15.10
N ALA A 402 -0.80 30.41 16.22
CA ALA A 402 -2.12 30.68 16.82
C ALA A 402 -2.72 32.04 16.40
N SER A 403 -2.13 32.70 15.39
CA SER A 403 -2.58 33.98 14.81
C SER A 403 -3.35 33.73 13.53
#